data_AF-A0A9E2X7J0-F1
#
_entry.id   AF-A0A9E2X7J0-F1
#
_cell.length_a   1.000
_cell.length_b   1.000
_cell.length_c   1.000
_cell.angle_alpha   90.00
_cell.angle_beta   90.00
_cell.angle_gamma   90.00
#
_symmetry.space_group_name_H-M   'P 1'
#
loop_
_entity.id
_entity.type
_entity.pdbx_description
1 polymer ?
#
loop_
_entity_poly.entity_id
_entity_poly.type
_entity_poly.pdbx_seq_one_letter_code
_entity_poly.pdbx_strand_id
1 'polypeptide(L)' 'MRGRLIEQTASAYGYPLLIKELLRSGLNRAPEQEIVYGDRKRMSYRELGERIGRL' A
#
# COMPACT_ATOMS: atom_id res chain seq x y z
N MET A 1 -18.07 -27.06 -11.68
CA MET A 1 -17.47 -27.31 -10.36
C MET A 1 -17.86 -26.16 -9.44
N ARG A 2 -18.64 -26.39 -8.37
CA ARG A 2 -18.91 -25.36 -7.35
C ARG A 2 -17.75 -25.39 -6.35
N GLY A 3 -16.94 -24.34 -6.34
CA GLY A 3 -15.92 -24.17 -5.30
C GLY A 3 -16.58 -24.04 -3.93
N ARG A 4 -15.99 -24.68 -2.92
CA ARG A 4 -16.40 -24.51 -1.52
C ARG A 4 -16.09 -23.06 -1.12
N LEU A 5 -17.12 -22.24 -0.98
CA LEU A 5 -16.97 -20.84 -0.56
C LEU A 5 -16.47 -20.83 0.89
N ILE A 6 -15.35 -20.14 1.11
CA ILE A 6 -14.82 -19.88 2.46
C ILE A 6 -15.52 -18.63 2.98
N GLU A 7 -16.05 -18.68 4.19
CA GLU A 7 -16.63 -17.49 4.83
C GLU A 7 -15.53 -16.46 5.10
N GLN A 8 -15.76 -15.24 4.64
CA GLN A 8 -14.83 -14.13 4.82
C GLN A 8 -14.90 -13.63 6.27
N THR A 9 -13.76 -13.52 6.95
CA THR A 9 -13.72 -12.92 8.29
C THR A 9 -14.04 -11.43 8.22
N ALA A 10 -14.67 -10.88 9.27
CA ALA A 10 -15.06 -9.47 9.32
C ALA A 10 -13.87 -8.49 9.22
N SER A 11 -12.67 -8.95 9.57
CA SER A 11 -11.43 -8.16 9.45
C SER A 11 -10.79 -8.23 8.06
N ALA A 12 -11.32 -9.05 7.15
CA ALA A 12 -10.77 -9.18 5.82
C ALA A 12 -11.00 -7.90 5.02
N TYR A 13 -9.91 -7.37 4.47
CA TYR A 13 -9.98 -6.19 3.63
C TYR A 13 -10.72 -6.51 2.32
N GLY A 14 -11.86 -5.86 2.10
CA GLY A 14 -12.76 -6.15 0.97
C GLY A 14 -12.32 -5.55 -0.37
N TYR A 15 -11.31 -4.68 -0.37
CA TYR A 15 -10.76 -4.09 -1.59
C TYR A 15 -9.57 -4.92 -2.11
N PRO A 16 -9.33 -4.91 -3.43
CA PRO A 16 -8.16 -5.57 -3.99
C PRO A 16 -6.90 -4.95 -3.36
N LEU A 17 -6.02 -5.82 -2.85
CA LEU A 17 -4.75 -5.47 -2.20
C LEU A 17 -3.72 -4.96 -3.23
N LEU A 18 -4.09 -3.91 -3.95
CA LEU A 18 -3.23 -3.26 -4.93
C LEU A 18 -2.21 -2.41 -4.18
N ILE A 19 -0.95 -2.53 -4.58
CA ILE A 19 0.17 -1.77 -3.99
C ILE A 19 -0.15 -0.26 -4.01
N LYS A 20 -0.81 0.24 -5.05
CA LYS A 20 -1.19 1.66 -5.15
C LYS A 20 -2.14 2.14 -4.04
N GLU A 21 -3.04 1.29 -3.55
CA GLU A 21 -3.98 1.67 -2.48
C GLU A 21 -3.27 1.71 -1.13
N LEU A 22 -2.32 0.79 -0.91
CA LEU A 22 -1.44 0.83 0.26
C LEU A 22 -0.59 2.12 0.27
N LEU A 23 -0.01 2.49 -0.87
CA LEU A 23 0.78 3.73 -1.00
C LEU A 23 -0.07 4.99 -0.85
N ARG A 24 -1.30 5.00 -1.36
CA ARG A 24 -2.24 6.12 -1.22
C ARG A 24 -2.59 6.41 0.24
N SER A 25 -2.73 5.37 1.07
CA SER A 25 -2.95 5.54 2.51
C SER A 25 -1.79 6.29 3.18
N GLY A 26 -0.54 5.94 2.84
CA GLY A 26 0.66 6.60 3.35
C GLY A 26 0.71 8.07 2.96
N LEU A 27 0.47 8.39 1.69
CA LEU A 27 0.39 9.77 1.20
C LEU A 27 -0.70 10.59 1.90
N ASN A 28 -1.86 10.00 2.15
CA ASN A 28 -3.00 10.72 2.72
C ASN A 28 -2.89 10.94 4.23
N ARG A 29 -2.29 9.99 4.96
CA ARG A 29 -2.30 9.99 6.43
C ARG A 29 -0.97 10.38 7.06
N ALA A 30 0.15 10.08 6.39
CA ALA A 30 1.49 10.26 6.93
C ALA A 30 2.52 10.58 5.82
N PRO A 31 2.33 11.66 5.05
CA PRO A 31 3.16 11.95 3.87
C PRO A 31 4.65 12.13 4.20
N GLU A 32 4.97 12.64 5.39
CA GLU A 32 6.34 12.87 5.85
C GLU A 32 6.96 11.65 6.57
N GLN A 33 6.20 10.57 6.77
CA GLN A 33 6.74 9.35 7.38
C GLN A 33 7.70 8.65 6.42
N GLU A 34 8.82 8.15 6.96
CA GLU A 34 9.80 7.39 6.20
C GLU A 34 9.26 6.02 5.74
N ILE A 35 9.49 5.71 4.47
CA ILE A 35 9.41 4.36 3.90
C ILE A 35 10.82 3.88 3.57
N VAL A 36 11.13 2.66 4.03
CA VAL A 36 12.49 2.12 4.05
C VAL A 36 12.56 0.82 3.26
N TYR A 37 13.52 0.72 2.35
CA TYR A 37 13.89 -0.55 1.69
C TYR A 37 15.21 -1.05 2.26
N GLY A 38 15.11 -1.85 3.33
CA GLY A 38 16.28 -2.38 4.05
C GLY A 38 17.23 -1.26 4.51
N ASP A 39 18.51 -1.45 4.28
CA ASP A 39 19.56 -0.45 4.50
C ASP A 39 19.87 0.41 3.25
N ARG A 40 19.20 0.12 2.13
CA ARG A 40 19.57 0.66 0.81
C ARG A 40 18.92 1.99 0.49
N LYS A 41 17.72 2.23 1.02
CA LYS A 41 16.93 3.40 0.62
C LYS A 41 15.98 3.84 1.72
N ARG A 42 15.95 5.15 1.94
CA ARG A 42 15.04 5.86 2.83
C ARG A 42 14.51 7.07 2.08
N MET A 43 13.23 7.34 2.23
CA MET A 43 12.55 8.53 1.71
C MET A 43 11.19 8.67 2.38
N SER A 44 10.55 9.82 2.29
CA SER A 44 9.18 10.00 2.74
C SER A 44 8.17 9.37 1.76
N TYR A 45 6.94 9.12 2.22
CA TYR A 45 5.85 8.72 1.33
C TYR A 45 5.62 9.75 0.22
N ARG A 46 5.77 11.05 0.52
CA ARG A 46 5.70 12.14 -0.47
C ARG A 46 6.73 11.96 -1.58
N GLU A 47 8.01 11.82 -1.21
CA GLU A 47 9.10 11.65 -2.17
C GLU A 47 8.92 10.40 -3.04
N LEU A 48 8.44 9.30 -2.45
CA LEU A 48 8.13 8.10 -3.21
C LEU A 48 6.99 8.34 -4.21
N GLY A 49 5.91 9.01 -3.79
CA GLY A 49 4.78 9.32 -4.65
C GLY A 49 5.16 10.17 -5.85
N GLU A 50 5.96 11.22 -5.64
CA GLU A 50 6.48 12.07 -6.72
C GLU A 50 7.35 11.29 -7.71
N ARG A 51 8.19 10.38 -7.22
CA ARG A 51 9.04 9.54 -8.09
C ARG A 51 8.22 8.59 -8.95
N ILE A 52 7.20 7.95 -8.38
CA ILE A 52 6.31 7.05 -9.12
C ILE A 52 5.58 7.83 -10.23
N GLY A 53 5.12 9.06 -9.94
CA GLY A 53 4.43 9.88 -10.94
C GLY A 53 5.30 10.39 -12.10
N ARG A 54 6.62 10.21 -12.04
CA ARG A 54 7.57 10.56 -13.11
C ARG A 54 7.98 9.37 -13.98
N LEU A 55 7.57 8.14 -13.63
CA LEU A 55 7.82 6.91 -14.37
C LEU A 55 6.64 6.58 -15.28
#